data_AF-A0A9Q3VM40-F1
#
_entry.id   AF-A0A9Q3VM40-F1
#
_cell.length_a   1.000
_cell.length_b   1.000
_cell.length_c   1.000
_cell.angle_alpha   90.00
_cell.angle_beta   90.00
_cell.angle_gamma   90.00
#
_symmetry.space_group_name_H-M   'P 1'
#
loop_
_entity.id
_entity.type
_entity.pdbx_description
1 polymer ?
#
loop_
_entity_poly.entity_id
_entity_poly.type
_entity_poly.pdbx_seq_one_letter_code
_entity_poly.pdbx_strand_id
1 'polypeptide(L)'
;MAEDFTALAAGRADADLLSRPHRRTALLPDRDACRHPDGAARLAASALSTFAEDVERHLTHDACQAARRPPLMPVPPATPPEGWR
;
A
#
# COMPACT_ATOMS: atom_id res chain seq x y z
N MET A 1 -1.74 3.55 -2.86
CA MET A 1 -0.89 2.45 -2.34
C MET A 1 -0.53 2.70 -0.89
N ALA A 2 0.20 3.78 -0.56
CA ALA A 2 0.55 4.09 0.83
C ALA A 2 -0.68 4.30 1.74
N GLU A 3 -1.69 5.01 1.24
CA GLU A 3 -2.95 5.24 1.96
C GLU A 3 -3.73 3.95 2.17
N ASP A 4 -3.68 3.03 1.19
CA ASP A 4 -4.36 1.74 1.24
C ASP A 4 -3.76 0.84 2.34
N PHE A 5 -2.43 0.75 2.41
CA PHE A 5 -1.74 0.05 3.50
C PHE A 5 -1.98 0.71 4.87
N THR A 6 -2.07 2.03 4.91
CA THR A 6 -2.41 2.76 6.14
C THR A 6 -3.81 2.41 6.63
N ALA A 7 -4.79 2.34 5.72
CA ALA A 7 -6.15 1.93 6.04
C ALA A 7 -6.23 0.48 6.52
N LEU A 8 -5.48 -0.43 5.88
CA LEU A 8 -5.39 -1.84 6.29
C LEU A 8 -4.79 -2.00 7.69
N ALA A 9 -3.68 -1.32 7.96
CA ALA A 9 -3.05 -1.33 9.27
C ALA A 9 -3.98 -0.77 10.36
N ALA A 10 -4.85 0.19 10.01
CA ALA A 10 -5.86 0.75 10.90
C ALA A 10 -7.12 -0.13 11.07
N GLY A 11 -7.22 -1.28 10.40
CA GLY A 11 -8.43 -2.12 10.40
C GLY A 11 -9.64 -1.45 9.72
N ARG A 12 -9.38 -0.50 8.81
CA ARG A 12 -10.39 0.27 8.08
C ARG A 12 -10.36 0.01 6.58
N ALA A 13 -9.64 -1.02 6.14
CA ALA A 13 -9.62 -1.41 4.74
C ALA A 13 -10.84 -2.28 4.41
N ASP A 14 -11.46 -2.02 3.26
CA ASP A 14 -12.47 -2.88 2.66
C ASP A 14 -11.77 -3.92 1.75
N ALA A 15 -12.33 -5.11 1.61
CA ALA A 15 -11.86 -6.13 0.67
C ALA A 15 -11.83 -5.61 -0.78
N ASP A 16 -12.73 -4.70 -1.16
CA ASP A 16 -12.70 -4.04 -2.49
C ASP A 16 -11.49 -3.10 -2.65
N LEU A 17 -10.99 -2.55 -1.54
CA LEU A 17 -9.83 -1.67 -1.48
C LEU A 17 -8.54 -2.42 -1.86
N LEU A 18 -8.47 -3.72 -1.55
CA LEU A 18 -7.39 -4.63 -1.95
C LEU A 18 -7.54 -5.19 -3.38
N SER A 19 -8.74 -5.13 -3.93
CA SER A 19 -9.03 -5.53 -5.33
C SER A 19 -8.61 -4.44 -6.33
N ARG A 20 -8.62 -3.17 -5.89
CA ARG A 20 -8.21 -2.00 -6.69
C ARG A 20 -6.75 -1.96 -7.12
N PRO A 21 -5.74 -2.35 -6.31
CA PRO A 21 -4.35 -2.39 -6.77
C PRO A 21 -4.12 -3.39 -7.91
N HIS A 22 -4.78 -4.56 -7.91
CA HIS A 22 -4.71 -5.51 -9.03
C HIS A 22 -5.29 -4.95 -10.34
N ARG A 23 -6.33 -4.11 -10.29
CA ARG A 23 -6.87 -3.43 -11.48
C ARG A 23 -5.99 -2.29 -11.98
N ARG A 24 -5.30 -1.57 -11.10
CA ARG A 24 -4.45 -0.42 -11.48
C ARG A 24 -3.09 -0.84 -12.02
N THR A 25 -2.53 -1.98 -11.59
CA THR A 25 -1.32 -2.55 -12.20
C THR A 25 -1.55 -3.06 -13.61
N ALA A 26 -2.73 -3.63 -13.90
CA ALA A 26 -3.10 -4.08 -15.24
C ALA A 26 -3.33 -2.92 -16.24
N LEU A 27 -3.45 -1.67 -15.77
CA LEU A 27 -3.77 -0.49 -16.60
C LEU A 27 -2.55 0.41 -16.90
N LEU A 28 -1.34 0.06 -16.47
CA LEU A 28 -0.14 0.87 -16.75
C LEU A 28 0.95 0.07 -17.46
N PRO A 29 0.84 -0.16 -18.78
CA PRO A 29 1.99 -0.54 -19.57
C PRO A 29 2.85 0.70 -19.90
N ASP A 30 4.11 0.66 -19.46
CA ASP A 30 5.28 1.27 -20.12
C ASP A 30 5.26 2.79 -20.45
N ARG A 31 5.02 3.67 -19.46
CA ARG A 31 5.08 5.13 -19.69
C ARG A 31 6.07 5.94 -18.84
N ASP A 32 6.87 5.32 -17.98
CA ASP A 32 7.89 6.03 -17.19
C ASP A 32 9.28 5.42 -17.36
N ALA A 33 10.28 6.28 -17.55
CA ALA A 33 11.66 5.97 -17.95
C ALA A 33 12.38 4.94 -17.04
N CYS A 34 11.90 4.72 -15.81
CA CYS A 34 12.48 3.79 -14.85
C CYS A 34 11.58 2.57 -14.49
N ARG A 35 10.39 2.40 -15.11
CA ARG A 35 9.35 1.43 -14.67
C ARG A 35 9.00 1.52 -13.17
N HIS A 36 9.33 2.63 -12.52
CA HIS A 36 9.20 2.81 -11.07
C HIS A 36 7.76 2.70 -10.52
N PRO A 37 6.70 3.18 -11.23
CA PRO A 37 5.32 2.97 -10.77
C PRO A 37 4.88 1.50 -10.82
N ASP A 38 5.51 0.68 -11.68
CA ASP A 38 5.30 -0.78 -11.72
C ASP A 38 5.96 -1.44 -10.49
N GLY A 39 7.15 -0.99 -10.08
CA GLY A 39 7.88 -1.57 -8.95
C GLY A 39 7.13 -1.51 -7.61
N ALA A 40 6.64 -0.32 -7.22
CA ALA A 40 5.89 -0.16 -5.96
C ALA A 40 4.57 -0.95 -5.98
N ALA A 41 3.92 -1.01 -7.14
CA ALA A 41 2.65 -1.70 -7.28
C ALA A 41 2.82 -3.23 -7.30
N ARG A 42 3.89 -3.74 -7.92
CA ARG A 42 4.29 -5.16 -7.86
C ARG A 42 4.73 -5.58 -6.47
N LEU A 43 5.48 -4.73 -5.76
CA LEU A 43 5.85 -4.98 -4.37
C LEU A 43 4.61 -5.06 -3.47
N ALA A 44 3.68 -4.13 -3.62
CA ALA A 44 2.42 -4.16 -2.89
C ALA A 44 1.62 -5.44 -3.19
N ALA A 45 1.49 -5.83 -4.46
CA ALA A 45 0.79 -7.05 -4.84
C ALA A 45 1.46 -8.30 -4.27
N SER A 46 2.80 -8.39 -4.31
CA SER A 46 3.51 -9.53 -3.72
C SER A 46 3.35 -9.59 -2.21
N ALA A 47 3.38 -8.44 -1.52
CA ALA A 47 3.15 -8.37 -0.08
C ALA A 47 1.75 -8.86 0.29
N LEU A 48 0.70 -8.37 -0.41
CA LEU A 48 -0.68 -8.80 -0.17
C LEU A 48 -0.87 -10.30 -0.40
N SER A 49 -0.21 -10.87 -1.41
CA SER A 49 -0.27 -12.31 -1.68
C SER A 49 0.55 -13.15 -0.69
N THR A 50 1.73 -12.68 -0.28
CA THR A 50 2.64 -13.42 0.60
C THR A 50 2.15 -13.45 2.04
N PHE A 51 1.52 -12.34 2.48
CA PHE A 51 1.02 -12.15 3.85
C PHE A 51 -0.51 -12.22 3.92
N ALA A 52 -1.16 -13.02 3.07
CA ALA A 52 -2.61 -13.06 2.93
C ALA A 52 -3.34 -13.35 4.27
N GLU A 53 -2.81 -14.24 5.10
CA GLU A 53 -3.38 -14.53 6.44
C GLU A 53 -3.34 -13.32 7.36
N ASP A 54 -2.22 -12.57 7.36
CA ASP A 54 -2.13 -11.34 8.12
C ASP A 54 -3.13 -10.31 7.59
N VAL A 55 -3.25 -10.18 6.26
CA VAL A 55 -4.23 -9.28 5.63
C VAL A 55 -5.66 -9.63 6.09
N GLU A 56 -6.05 -10.90 6.05
CA GLU A 56 -7.36 -11.34 6.54
C GLU A 56 -7.58 -11.02 8.02
N ARG A 57 -6.56 -11.20 8.86
CA ARG A 57 -6.61 -10.82 10.27
C ARG A 57 -6.87 -9.31 10.44
N HIS A 58 -6.26 -8.47 9.61
CA HIS A 58 -6.48 -7.02 9.65
C HIS A 58 -7.85 -6.61 9.09
N LEU A 59 -8.45 -7.39 8.20
CA LEU A 59 -9.81 -7.16 7.68
C LEU A 59 -10.90 -7.60 8.65
N THR A 60 -10.63 -8.65 9.43
CA THR A 60 -11.63 -9.30 10.31
C THR A 60 -11.52 -8.87 11.77
N HIS A 61 -10.40 -8.27 12.18
CA HIS A 61 -10.16 -7.85 13.57
C HIS A 61 -9.81 -6.36 13.67
N ASP A 62 -9.71 -5.87 14.91
CA ASP A 62 -9.31 -4.49 15.21
C ASP A 62 -7.92 -4.12 14.68
N ALA A 63 -7.64 -2.81 14.63
CA ALA A 63 -6.40 -2.24 14.11
C ALA A 63 -5.11 -2.92 14.62
N CYS A 64 -4.11 -2.99 13.74
CA CYS A 64 -2.79 -3.53 14.03
C CYS A 64 -2.16 -2.87 15.26
N GLN A 65 -1.84 -3.66 16.29
CA GLN A 65 -1.18 -3.14 17.48
C GLN A 65 0.22 -2.59 17.18
N ALA A 66 0.92 -3.19 16.22
CA ALA A 66 2.24 -2.71 15.79
C ALA A 66 2.14 -1.34 15.11
N ALA A 67 1.07 -1.06 14.35
CA ALA A 67 0.86 0.23 13.69
C ALA A 67 0.53 1.37 14.65
N ARG A 68 0.11 1.06 15.89
CA ARG A 68 -0.12 2.06 16.95
C ARG A 68 1.16 2.46 17.68
N ARG A 69 2.27 1.75 17.45
CA ARG A 69 3.55 2.07 18.09
C ARG A 69 4.22 3.24 17.36
N PRO A 70 4.93 4.12 18.08
CA PRO A 70 5.71 5.16 17.43
C PRO A 70 6.77 4.54 16.51
N PRO A 71 7.06 5.15 15.35
CA PRO A 71 8.05 4.63 14.42
C PRO A 71 9.43 4.64 15.08
N LEU A 72 10.22 3.59 14.81
CA LEU A 72 11.58 3.46 15.35
C LEU A 72 12.55 4.45 14.71
N MET A 73 12.31 4.82 13.45
CA MET A 73 13.06 5.86 12.74
C MET A 73 12.12 7.00 12.33
N PRO A 74 12.53 8.27 12.49
CA PRO A 74 11.77 9.40 11.98
C PRO A 74 11.63 9.30 10.46
N VAL A 75 10.39 9.30 9.96
CA VAL A 75 10.10 9.41 8.54
C VAL A 75 9.60 10.83 8.27
N PRO A 76 10.28 11.63 7.45
CA PRO A 76 9.79 12.97 7.10
C PRO A 76 8.46 12.86 6.35
N PRO A 77 7.55 13.84 6.52
CA PRO A 77 6.30 13.85 5.78
C PRO A 77 6.58 13.88 4.27
N ALA A 78 5.79 13.13 3.50
CA ALA A 78 5.90 13.16 2.05
C ALA A 78 5.46 14.53 1.52
N THR A 79 6.41 15.36 1.10
CA THR A 79 6.13 16.60 0.38
C THR A 79 6.01 16.27 -1.10
N PRO A 80 4.84 16.49 -1.75
CA PRO A 80 4.76 16.33 -3.19
C PRO A 80 5.72 17.32 -3.85
N PRO A 81 6.54 16.89 -4.83
CA PRO A 81 7.45 17.77 -5.52
C PRO A 81 6.68 18.90 -6.23
N GLU A 82 7.13 20.14 -6.03
CA GLU A 82 6.63 21.31 -6.74
C GLU A 82 7.03 21.22 -8.21
N GLY A 83 6.15 20.66 -9.04
CA GLY A 83 6.31 20.64 -10.49
C GLY A 83 6.91 19.34 -11.03
N TRP A 84 6.05 18.37 -11.31
CA TRP A 84 6.29 17.45 -12.41
C TRP A 84 5.60 18.05 -13.63
N ARG A 85 6.39 18.59 -14.56
CA ARG A 85 5.92 19.04 -15.88
C ARG A 85 6.59 18.21 -16.95
#